data_AF-A0A094AXA3-F1
#
_entry.id   AF-A0A094AXA3-F1
#
_cell.length_a   1.000
_cell.length_b   1.000
_cell.length_c   1.000
_cell.angle_alpha   90.00
_cell.angle_beta   90.00
_cell.angle_gamma   90.00
#
_symmetry.space_group_name_H-M   'P 1'
#
loop_
_entity.id
_entity.type
_entity.pdbx_description
1 polymer ?
#
loop_
_entity_poly.entity_id
_entity_poly.type
_entity_poly.pdbx_seq_one_letter_code
_entity_poly.pdbx_strand_id
1 'polypeptide(L)'
;MRRTALVLPVEDVEVTVQWRIALDWTGEAEHAISASARVPRSWHEQDERRSLAKVPEMFRKLVESRGPVVAVRTVVTGLLG
;
A
#
# COMPACT_ATOMS: atom_id res chain seq x y z
N MET A 1 10.73 17.86 -2.84
CA MET A 1 10.00 16.57 -2.96
C MET A 1 8.83 16.59 -1.98
N ARG A 2 7.59 16.35 -2.44
CA ARG A 2 6.41 16.30 -1.58
C ARG A 2 5.94 14.85 -1.48
N ARG A 3 6.02 14.29 -0.28
CA ARG A 3 5.43 12.99 0.05
C ARG A 3 4.15 13.26 0.81
N THR A 4 3.07 12.63 0.38
CA THR A 4 1.79 12.70 1.08
C THR A 4 1.34 11.28 1.36
N ALA A 5 0.71 11.07 2.50
CA ALA A 5 0.25 9.75 2.93
C ALA A 5 -1.17 9.84 3.46
N LEU A 6 -1.93 8.78 3.23
CA LEU A 6 -3.20 8.49 3.85
C LEU A 6 -2.99 7.30 4.77
N VAL A 7 -3.30 7.47 6.05
CA VAL A 7 -3.20 6.43 7.07
C VAL A 7 -4.62 6.07 7.50
N LEU A 8 -4.94 4.78 7.44
CA LEU A 8 -6.25 4.22 7.77
C LEU A 8 -6.07 3.25 8.96
N PRO A 9 -6.22 3.73 10.21
CA PRO A 9 -6.15 2.89 11.39
C PRO A 9 -7.53 2.26 11.71
N VAL A 10 -7.54 0.98 12.05
CA VAL A 10 -8.68 0.25 12.63
C VAL A 10 -8.15 -0.69 13.70
N GLU A 11 -8.53 -0.46 14.96
CA GLU A 11 -7.99 -1.18 16.12
C GLU A 11 -6.45 -1.24 16.10
N ASP A 12 -5.87 -2.44 16.05
CA ASP A 12 -4.42 -2.69 16.02
C ASP A 12 -3.88 -2.85 14.58
N VAL A 13 -4.68 -2.56 13.56
CA VAL A 13 -4.31 -2.63 12.14
C VAL A 13 -4.21 -1.23 11.54
N GLU A 14 -3.18 -0.99 10.75
CA GLU A 14 -2.97 0.26 10.02
C GLU A 14 -2.64 -0.02 8.55
N VAL A 15 -3.40 0.56 7.63
CA VAL A 15 -3.04 0.63 6.21
C VAL A 15 -2.51 2.03 5.90
N THR A 16 -1.29 2.10 5.39
CA THR A 16 -0.67 3.34 4.95
C THR A 16 -0.53 3.33 3.42
N VAL A 17 -1.19 4.28 2.75
CA VAL A 17 -1.05 4.55 1.31
C VAL A 17 -0.21 5.81 1.14
N GLN A 18 0.90 5.73 0.41
CA GLN A 18 1.80 6.86 0.18
C GLN A 18 1.86 7.19 -1.29
N TRP A 19 1.90 8.48 -1.62
CA TRP A 19 2.20 8.96 -2.96
C TRP A 19 3.32 9.99 -2.94
N ARG A 20 4.24 9.84 -3.88
CA ARG A 20 5.37 10.72 -4.13
C ARG A 20 5.23 11.28 -5.53
N ILE A 21 5.36 12.60 -5.62
CA ILE A 21 5.52 13.30 -6.89
C ILE A 21 6.95 13.82 -6.92
N ALA A 22 7.71 13.42 -7.93
CA ALA A 22 9.04 13.93 -8.20
C ALA A 22 9.11 14.38 -9.66
N LEU A 23 10.05 15.27 -9.95
CA LEU A 23 10.43 15.56 -11.32
C LEU A 23 11.61 14.66 -11.65
N ASP A 24 11.58 14.06 -12.83
CA ASP A 24 12.75 13.39 -13.38
C ASP A 24 13.79 14.43 -13.85
N TRP A 25 14.85 13.96 -14.50
CA TRP A 25 15.90 14.84 -15.01
C TRP A 25 15.45 15.70 -16.21
N THR A 26 14.35 15.36 -16.87
CA THR A 26 13.76 16.12 -17.99
C THR A 26 12.77 17.19 -17.52
N GLY A 27 12.33 17.12 -16.26
CA GLY A 27 11.29 17.98 -15.70
C GLY A 27 9.89 17.41 -15.85
N GLU A 28 9.74 16.15 -16.26
CA GLU A 28 8.47 15.44 -16.27
C GLU A 28 8.11 14.93 -14.87
N ALA A 29 6.82 14.99 -14.53
CA ALA A 29 6.33 14.52 -13.24
C ALA A 29 6.24 13.00 -13.19
N GLU A 30 7.10 12.38 -12.38
CA GLU A 30 6.96 11.00 -11.96
C GLU A 30 6.09 10.89 -10.71
N HIS A 31 5.09 10.02 -10.79
CA HIS A 31 4.22 9.68 -9.67
C HIS A 31 4.47 8.24 -9.23
N ALA A 32 4.83 8.05 -7.97
CA ALA A 32 4.96 6.73 -7.36
C ALA A 32 3.95 6.59 -6.23
N ILE A 33 3.08 5.57 -6.30
CA ILE A 33 2.15 5.20 -5.24
C ILE A 33 2.55 3.85 -4.63
N SER A 34 2.48 3.74 -3.31
CA SER A 34 2.75 2.49 -2.58
C SER A 34 1.74 2.30 -1.46
N ALA A 35 1.59 1.05 -1.01
CA ALA A 35 0.83 0.73 0.19
C ALA A 35 1.63 -0.23 1.08
N SER A 36 1.46 -0.07 2.39
CA SER A 36 1.99 -0.96 3.41
C SER A 36 0.94 -1.19 4.49
N ALA A 37 1.06 -2.31 5.20
CA ALA A 37 0.21 -2.64 6.32
C ALA A 37 1.06 -2.89 7.57
N ARG A 38 0.61 -2.36 8.71
CA ARG A 38 1.03 -2.80 10.04
C ARG A 38 -0.13 -3.57 10.64
N VAL A 39 0.14 -4.78 11.09
CA VAL A 39 -0.85 -5.69 11.68
C VAL A 39 -0.32 -6.25 12.99
N PRO A 40 -1.19 -6.80 13.86
CA PRO A 40 -0.76 -7.50 15.07
C PRO A 40 0.24 -8.61 14.77
N ARG A 41 1.18 -8.82 15.71
CA ARG A 41 2.17 -9.90 15.59
C ARG A 41 1.52 -11.28 15.46
N SER A 42 0.39 -11.51 16.13
CA SER A 42 -0.37 -12.76 16.06
C SER A 42 -0.82 -13.10 14.65
N TRP A 43 -1.11 -12.11 13.79
CA TRP A 43 -1.47 -12.34 12.39
C TRP A 43 -0.27 -12.84 11.59
N HIS A 44 0.92 -12.28 11.84
CA HIS A 44 2.14 -12.76 11.21
C HIS A 44 2.49 -14.19 11.63
N GLU A 45 2.21 -14.56 12.88
CA GLU A 45 2.42 -15.92 13.38
C GLU A 45 1.47 -16.95 12.73
N GLN A 46 0.27 -16.51 12.32
CA GLN A 46 -0.73 -17.35 11.65
C GLN A 46 -0.62 -17.32 10.11
N ASP A 47 0.14 -16.38 9.54
CA ASP A 47 0.34 -16.24 8.10
C ASP A 47 1.48 -17.14 7.59
N GLU A 48 1.23 -18.45 7.56
CA GLU A 48 2.17 -19.46 7.08
C GLU A 48 2.73 -19.16 5.68
N ARG A 49 1.91 -18.52 4.83
CA ARG A 49 2.25 -18.18 3.44
C ARG A 49 3.02 -16.87 3.27
N ARG A 50 3.27 -16.15 4.38
CA ARG A 50 3.89 -14.82 4.41
C ARG A 50 3.22 -13.85 3.44
N SER A 51 1.90 -13.94 3.34
CA SER A 51 1.04 -13.12 2.49
C SER A 51 1.05 -11.65 2.90
N LEU A 52 1.09 -11.37 4.20
CA LEU A 52 1.09 -10.02 4.76
C LEU A 52 2.35 -9.24 4.36
N ALA A 53 3.50 -9.91 4.31
CA ALA A 53 4.76 -9.31 3.86
C ALA A 53 4.74 -8.96 2.35
N LYS A 54 3.85 -9.59 1.57
CA LYS A 54 3.73 -9.39 0.12
C LYS A 54 2.77 -8.26 -0.26
N VAL A 55 2.11 -7.62 0.71
CA VAL A 55 1.16 -6.52 0.46
C VAL A 55 1.75 -5.42 -0.43
N PRO A 56 3.00 -4.93 -0.23
CA PRO A 56 3.56 -3.88 -1.09
C PRO A 56 3.73 -4.34 -2.55
N GLU A 57 4.19 -5.57 -2.77
CA GLU A 57 4.38 -6.13 -4.11
C GLU A 57 3.04 -6.39 -4.80
N MET A 58 2.08 -6.96 -4.09
CA MET A 58 0.71 -7.18 -4.57
C MET A 58 0.05 -5.85 -4.95
N PHE A 59 0.15 -4.84 -4.10
CA PHE A 59 -0.40 -3.52 -4.37
C PHE A 59 0.19 -2.92 -5.65
N ARG A 60 1.52 -2.97 -5.82
CA ARG A 60 2.18 -2.51 -7.05
C ARG A 60 1.61 -3.21 -8.29
N LYS A 61 1.51 -4.55 -8.26
CA LYS A 61 0.93 -5.34 -9.37
C LYS A 61 -0.53 -4.96 -9.65
N LEU A 62 -1.31 -4.65 -8.62
CA LEU A 62 -2.70 -4.19 -8.76
C LEU A 62 -2.77 -2.78 -9.37
N VAL A 63 -1.88 -1.87 -8.99
CA VAL A 63 -1.80 -0.53 -9.60
C VAL A 63 -1.48 -0.65 -11.09
N GLU A 64 -0.48 -1.48 -11.44
CA GLU A 64 -0.05 -1.70 -12.83
C GLU A 64 -1.15 -2.33 -13.69
N SER A 65 -1.90 -3.30 -13.15
CA SER A 65 -2.90 -4.06 -13.92
C SER A 65 -4.32 -3.49 -13.89
N ARG A 66 -4.71 -2.82 -12.80
CA ARG A 66 -6.12 -2.45 -12.50
C ARG A 66 -6.29 -0.99 -12.07
N GLY A 67 -5.19 -0.25 -11.95
CA GLY A 67 -5.18 1.14 -11.53
C GLY A 67 -5.23 1.34 -10.01
N PRO A 68 -4.89 2.56 -9.55
CA PRO A 68 -4.64 2.84 -8.14
C PRO A 68 -5.90 2.74 -7.26
N VAL A 69 -7.07 3.14 -7.76
CA VAL A 69 -8.32 3.08 -6.99
C VAL A 69 -8.68 1.63 -6.66
N VAL A 70 -8.55 0.72 -7.62
CA VAL A 70 -8.83 -0.71 -7.42
C VAL A 70 -7.81 -1.32 -6.46
N ALA A 71 -6.53 -0.95 -6.58
CA ALA A 71 -5.48 -1.43 -5.69
C ALA A 71 -5.72 -1.01 -4.24
N VAL A 72 -6.04 0.28 -4.00
CA VAL A 72 -6.34 0.81 -2.65
C VAL A 72 -7.56 0.09 -2.07
N ARG A 73 -8.66 0.00 -2.82
CA ARG A 73 -9.87 -0.69 -2.35
C ARG A 73 -9.57 -2.15 -1.98
N THR A 74 -8.80 -2.86 -2.81
CA THR A 74 -8.47 -4.27 -2.57
C THR A 74 -7.69 -4.46 -1.27
N VAL A 75 -6.66 -3.64 -1.04
CA VAL A 75 -5.86 -3.72 0.20
C VAL A 75 -6.67 -3.33 1.42
N VAL A 76 -7.45 -2.24 1.33
CA VAL A 76 -8.29 -1.78 2.44
C VAL A 76 -9.35 -2.82 2.81
N THR A 77 -10.10 -3.34 1.84
CA THR A 77 -11.11 -4.38 2.10
C THR A 77 -10.48 -5.69 2.59
N GLY A 78 -9.26 -6.03 2.14
CA GLY A 78 -8.58 -7.26 2.56
C GLY A 78 -8.00 -7.23 3.96
N LEU A 79 -7.75 -6.04 4.52
CA LEU A 79 -7.07 -5.86 5.81
C LEU A 79 -7.93 -5.19 6.89
N LEU A 80 -8.88 -4.35 6.49
CA LEU A 80 -9.75 -3.57 7.38
C LEU A 80 -11.23 -3.95 7.23
N GLY A 81 -11.53 -4.95 6.40
CA GLY A 81 -12.89 -5.36 6.03
C GLY A 81 -13.67 -5.98 7.17
#